data_AF-A0A935HX40-F1
#
_entry.id   AF-A0A935HX40-F1
#
_cell.length_a   1.000
_cell.length_b   1.000
_cell.length_c   1.000
_cell.angle_alpha   90.00
_cell.angle_beta   90.00
_cell.angle_gamma   90.00
#
_symmetry.space_group_name_H-M   'P 1'
#
loop_
_entity.id
_entity.type
_entity.pdbx_description
1 polymer ?
#
loop_
_entity_poly.entity_id
_entity_poly.type
_entity_poly.pdbx_seq_one_letter_code
_entity_poly.pdbx_strand_id
1 'polypeptide(L)'
;MKINFSERHSDLGLLIIRLGLGISFIFIHGLPKIKGGPELWLRLGKSMSNLGINFLPEFWGFMAAFSEFVIPVFIITGLFFRPALLLIAFTMFVAMLMHLSNLDPWSKVAYSMELMFVFIGLFLTGPGRFSLDHKFRKKTGSSDK
;
A
#
# COMPACT_ATOMS: atom_id res chain seq x y z
N MET A 1 -23.42 12.38 17.59
CA MET A 1 -23.73 12.89 16.23
C MET A 1 -23.71 11.71 15.25
N LYS A 2 -24.87 11.30 14.71
CA LYS A 2 -24.93 10.24 13.68
C LYS A 2 -24.83 10.93 12.32
N ILE A 3 -23.67 10.83 11.67
CA ILE A 3 -23.55 11.29 10.28
C ILE A 3 -24.08 10.17 9.38
N ASN A 4 -25.30 10.33 8.88
CA ASN A 4 -25.93 9.38 7.97
C ASN A 4 -25.51 9.68 6.53
N PHE A 5 -24.30 9.26 6.13
CA PHE A 5 -23.99 9.15 4.72
C PHE A 5 -24.77 7.98 4.13
N SER A 6 -25.44 8.20 2.99
CA SER A 6 -25.96 7.07 2.22
C SER A 6 -24.78 6.18 1.84
N GLU A 7 -24.94 4.87 2.04
CA GLU A 7 -23.95 3.83 1.73
C GLU A 7 -23.24 4.08 0.39
N ARG A 8 -23.97 4.61 -0.61
CA ARG A 8 -23.43 4.88 -1.96
C ARG A 8 -22.34 5.95 -1.96
N HIS A 9 -22.49 6.98 -1.13
CA HIS A 9 -21.52 8.05 -1.00
C HIS A 9 -20.26 7.57 -0.27
N SER A 10 -20.43 6.77 0.79
CA SER A 10 -19.31 6.15 1.52
C SER A 10 -18.46 5.28 0.59
N ASP A 11 -19.11 4.44 -0.23
CA ASP A 11 -18.41 3.58 -1.17
C ASP A 11 -17.73 4.35 -2.31
N LEU A 12 -18.33 5.46 -2.77
CA LEU A 12 -17.73 6.32 -3.77
C LEU A 12 -16.48 7.03 -3.19
N GLY A 13 -16.56 7.48 -1.94
CA GLY A 13 -15.42 8.04 -1.21
C GLY A 13 -14.27 7.03 -1.10
N LEU A 14 -14.57 5.78 -0.75
CA LEU A 14 -13.57 4.70 -0.72
C LEU A 14 -12.96 4.42 -2.09
N LEU A 15 -13.75 4.49 -3.17
CA LEU A 15 -13.22 4.35 -4.53
C LEU A 15 -12.25 5.49 -4.87
N ILE A 16 -12.61 6.74 -4.56
CA ILE A 16 -11.76 7.90 -4.80
C ILE A 16 -10.45 7.79 -4.01
N ILE A 17 -10.51 7.41 -2.73
CA ILE A 17 -9.32 7.21 -1.90
C ILE A 17 -8.42 6.12 -2.49
N ARG A 18 -8.98 4.98 -2.91
CA ARG A 18 -8.21 3.88 -3.53
C ARG A 18 -7.54 4.32 -4.83
N LEU A 19 -8.25 5.07 -5.68
CA LEU A 19 -7.70 5.59 -6.93
C LEU A 19 -6.58 6.60 -6.67
N GLY A 20 -6.83 7.60 -5.81
CA GLY A 20 -5.85 8.64 -5.50
C GLY A 20 -4.57 8.08 -4.89
N LEU A 21 -4.69 7.24 -3.85
CA LEU A 21 -3.54 6.59 -3.22
C LEU A 21 -2.85 5.63 -4.18
N GLY A 22 -3.61 4.80 -4.90
CA GLY A 22 -3.04 3.80 -5.78
C GLY A 22 -2.26 4.39 -6.95
N ILE A 23 -2.84 5.39 -7.61
CA ILE A 23 -2.19 6.10 -8.73
C ILE A 23 -0.94 6.84 -8.21
N SER A 24 -1.04 7.53 -7.07
CA SER A 24 0.09 8.19 -6.43
C SER A 24 1.23 7.21 -6.16
N PHE A 25 0.95 6.06 -5.55
CA PHE A 25 1.96 5.05 -5.29
C PHE A 25 2.59 4.50 -6.57
N ILE A 26 1.80 4.19 -7.59
CA ILE A 26 2.34 3.67 -8.86
C ILE A 26 3.30 4.68 -9.50
N PHE A 27 2.89 5.94 -9.65
CA PHE A 27 3.65 6.89 -10.48
C PHE A 27 4.71 7.68 -9.70
N ILE A 28 4.45 8.01 -8.44
CA ILE A 28 5.34 8.86 -7.63
C ILE A 28 6.37 8.00 -6.88
N HIS A 29 5.99 6.79 -6.46
CA HIS A 29 6.83 5.97 -5.58
C HIS A 29 7.37 4.71 -6.27
N GLY A 30 6.49 3.88 -6.81
CA GLY A 30 6.81 2.59 -7.41
C GLY A 30 7.59 2.71 -8.72
N LEU A 31 7.09 3.49 -9.68
CA LEU A 31 7.69 3.60 -11.02
C LEU A 31 9.14 4.13 -10.98
N PRO A 32 9.48 5.17 -10.19
CA PRO A 32 10.87 5.60 -10.05
C PRO A 32 11.74 4.54 -9.37
N LYS A 33 11.23 3.84 -8.36
CA LYS A 33 11.98 2.81 -7.63
C LYS A 33 12.26 1.58 -8.48
N ILE A 34 11.29 1.12 -9.26
CA ILE A 34 11.47 -0.06 -10.12
C ILE A 34 12.37 0.23 -11.32
N LYS A 35 12.40 1.48 -11.81
CA LYS A 35 13.30 1.91 -12.89
C LYS A 35 14.70 2.31 -12.41
N GLY A 36 14.90 2.47 -11.09
CA GLY A 36 16.17 2.92 -10.54
C GLY A 36 17.30 1.89 -10.56
N GLY A 37 17.01 0.63 -10.88
CA GLY A 37 17.99 -0.43 -11.09
C GLY A 37 18.69 -0.95 -9.82
N PRO A 38 19.66 -1.88 -9.99
CA PRO A 38 20.35 -2.59 -8.92
C PRO A 38 20.95 -1.70 -7.83
N GLU A 39 21.58 -0.59 -8.20
CA GLU A 39 22.20 0.36 -7.25
C GLU A 39 21.17 0.95 -6.28
N LEU A 40 20.01 1.37 -6.80
CA LEU A 40 18.93 1.89 -5.97
C LEU A 40 18.34 0.80 -5.10
N TRP A 41 18.13 -0.40 -5.65
CA TRP A 41 17.59 -1.54 -4.90
C TRP A 41 18.53 -1.95 -3.76
N LEU A 42 19.84 -1.98 -4.01
CA LEU A 42 20.83 -2.22 -2.96
C LEU A 42 20.70 -1.19 -1.84
N ARG A 43 20.57 0.10 -2.18
CA ARG A 43 20.38 1.17 -1.18
C ARG A 43 19.08 1.02 -0.40
N LEU A 44 17.96 0.76 -1.06
CA LEU A 44 16.67 0.55 -0.42
C LEU A 44 16.69 -0.67 0.49
N GLY A 45 17.31 -1.75 0.04
CA GLY A 45 17.43 -3.02 0.72
C GLY A 45 18.26 -2.99 1.99
N LYS A 46 19.26 -2.10 2.07
CA LYS A 46 20.03 -1.88 3.31
C LYS A 46 19.12 -1.50 4.50
N SER A 47 17.95 -0.92 4.26
CA SER A 47 16.96 -0.63 5.30
C SER A 47 16.53 -1.86 6.11
N MET A 48 16.66 -3.06 5.54
CA MET A 48 16.34 -4.31 6.23
C MET A 48 17.29 -4.60 7.40
N SER A 49 18.46 -3.95 7.47
CA SER A 49 19.35 -4.04 8.63
C SER A 49 18.69 -3.52 9.91
N ASN A 50 17.75 -2.57 9.79
CA ASN A 50 16.95 -2.08 10.92
C ASN A 50 16.03 -3.15 11.52
N LEU A 51 15.77 -4.23 10.78
CA LEU A 51 15.04 -5.42 11.23
C LEU A 51 15.97 -6.60 11.56
N GLY A 52 17.30 -6.39 11.57
CA GLY A 52 18.30 -7.44 11.77
C GLY A 52 18.57 -8.31 10.55
N ILE A 53 18.02 -7.96 9.38
CA ILE A 53 18.19 -8.72 8.13
C ILE A 53 19.31 -8.08 7.31
N ASN A 54 20.47 -8.76 7.27
CA ASN A 54 21.69 -8.24 6.64
C ASN A 54 22.12 -8.99 5.37
N PHE A 55 21.32 -9.93 4.89
CA PHE A 55 21.60 -10.72 3.69
C PHE A 55 20.73 -10.27 2.52
N LEU A 56 21.24 -10.45 1.29
CA LEU A 56 20.56 -10.14 0.02
C LEU A 56 19.86 -8.75 0.00
N PRO A 57 20.55 -7.66 0.38
CA PRO A 57 19.93 -6.33 0.43
C PRO A 57 19.30 -5.94 -0.92
N GLU A 58 19.98 -6.15 -2.04
CA GLU A 58 19.43 -5.83 -3.37
C GLU A 58 18.07 -6.50 -3.63
N PHE A 59 17.93 -7.78 -3.28
CA PHE A 59 16.66 -8.51 -3.40
C PHE A 59 15.56 -7.83 -2.57
N TRP A 60 15.84 -7.51 -1.31
CA TRP A 60 14.86 -6.85 -0.45
C TRP A 60 14.47 -5.47 -0.94
N GLY A 61 15.41 -4.70 -1.48
CA GLY A 61 15.10 -3.40 -2.07
C GLY A 61 14.31 -3.49 -3.37
N PHE A 62 14.58 -4.51 -4.19
CA PHE A 62 13.74 -4.82 -5.35
C PHE A 62 12.33 -5.19 -4.90
N MET A 63 12.18 -6.03 -3.86
CA MET A 63 10.87 -6.39 -3.31
C MET A 63 10.10 -5.18 -2.77
N ALA A 64 10.79 -4.22 -2.14
CA ALA A 64 10.17 -2.96 -1.73
C ALA A 64 9.69 -2.13 -2.94
N ALA A 65 10.54 -1.98 -3.97
CA ALA A 65 10.18 -1.28 -5.20
C ALA A 65 9.01 -1.97 -5.94
N PHE A 66 9.02 -3.30 -6.01
CA PHE A 66 7.98 -4.12 -6.60
C PHE A 66 6.67 -4.01 -5.83
N SER A 67 6.73 -4.06 -4.50
CA SER A 67 5.57 -3.88 -3.63
C SER A 67 4.89 -2.54 -3.90
N GLU A 68 5.65 -1.45 -3.91
CA GLU A 68 5.11 -0.10 -4.13
C GLU A 68 4.60 0.15 -5.55
N PHE A 69 4.96 -0.68 -6.52
CA PHE A 69 4.47 -0.59 -7.90
C PHE A 69 3.27 -1.50 -8.17
N VAL A 70 3.32 -2.75 -7.70
CA VAL A 70 2.33 -3.79 -8.06
C VAL A 70 1.17 -3.84 -7.07
N ILE A 71 1.43 -3.71 -5.76
CA ILE A 71 0.38 -3.77 -4.72
C ILE A 71 -0.69 -2.68 -4.87
N PRO A 72 -0.36 -1.42 -5.25
CA PRO A 72 -1.39 -0.42 -5.43
C PRO A 72 -2.37 -0.71 -6.58
N VAL A 73 -2.01 -1.57 -7.55
CA VAL A 73 -2.95 -2.05 -8.59
C VAL A 73 -4.07 -2.88 -7.94
N PHE A 74 -3.72 -3.73 -6.98
CA PHE A 74 -4.68 -4.51 -6.19
C PHE A 74 -5.54 -3.62 -5.30
N ILE A 75 -4.97 -2.54 -4.74
CA ILE A 75 -5.72 -1.54 -3.97
C ILE A 75 -6.75 -0.81 -4.85
N ILE A 76 -6.34 -0.35 -6.05
CA ILE A 76 -7.22 0.32 -7.02
C ILE A 76 -8.39 -0.59 -7.41
N THR A 77 -8.08 -1.82 -7.81
CA THR A 77 -9.09 -2.78 -8.26
C THR A 77 -9.94 -3.31 -7.10
N GLY A 78 -9.43 -3.22 -5.87
CA GLY A 78 -10.03 -3.85 -4.70
C GLY A 78 -10.06 -5.37 -4.83
N LEU A 79 -9.02 -5.96 -5.42
CA LEU A 79 -8.79 -7.39 -5.50
C LEU A 79 -7.76 -7.78 -4.42
N PHE A 80 -8.00 -8.83 -3.64
CA PHE A 80 -7.13 -9.19 -2.50
C PHE A 80 -6.85 -8.01 -1.57
N PHE A 81 -7.87 -7.18 -1.34
CA PHE A 81 -7.69 -5.84 -0.79
C PHE A 81 -7.02 -5.82 0.59
N ARG A 82 -7.42 -6.74 1.48
CA ARG A 82 -6.89 -6.82 2.85
C ARG A 82 -5.41 -7.25 2.88
N PRO A 83 -5.00 -8.36 2.24
CA PRO A 83 -3.58 -8.70 2.13
C PRO A 83 -2.75 -7.60 1.46
N ALA A 84 -3.25 -6.98 0.38
CA ALA A 84 -2.56 -5.90 -0.31
C ALA A 84 -2.25 -4.72 0.63
N LEU A 85 -3.23 -4.31 1.45
CA LEU A 85 -3.04 -3.23 2.42
C LEU A 85 -2.02 -3.56 3.51
N LEU A 86 -1.98 -4.79 4.00
CA LEU A 86 -0.98 -5.20 4.99
C LEU A 86 0.44 -5.16 4.41
N LEU A 87 0.62 -5.63 3.17
CA LEU A 87 1.92 -5.62 2.50
C LEU A 87 2.45 -4.20 2.28
N ILE A 88 1.60 -3.29 1.81
CA ILE A 88 2.03 -1.90 1.58
C ILE A 88 2.21 -1.14 2.90
N ALA A 89 1.40 -1.39 3.92
CA ALA A 89 1.59 -0.83 5.26
C ALA A 89 2.93 -1.28 5.87
N PHE A 90 3.29 -2.56 5.70
CA PHE A 90 4.58 -3.07 6.13
C PHE A 90 5.74 -2.39 5.38
N THR A 91 5.59 -2.14 4.07
CA THR A 91 6.61 -1.42 3.29
C THR A 91 6.78 0.02 3.81
N MET A 92 5.68 0.70 4.16
CA MET A 92 5.73 2.03 4.78
C MET A 92 6.33 2.02 6.19
N PHE A 93 6.09 0.97 6.98
CA PHE A 93 6.73 0.78 8.28
C PHE A 93 8.26 0.67 8.13
N VAL A 94 8.74 -0.15 7.20
CA VAL A 94 10.19 -0.27 6.93
C VAL A 94 10.77 1.05 6.42
N ALA A 95 10.05 1.78 5.57
CA ALA A 95 10.46 3.11 5.10
C ALA A 95 10.54 4.13 6.26
N MET A 96 9.59 4.11 7.19
CA MET A 96 9.62 4.94 8.39
C MET A 96 10.86 4.64 9.24
N LEU A 97 11.17 3.37 9.47
CA LEU A 97 12.38 2.97 10.21
C LEU A 97 13.65 3.41 9.49
N MET A 98 13.71 3.30 8.16
CA MET A 98 14.84 3.80 7.36
C MET A 98 15.03 5.31 7.53
N HIS A 99 13.96 6.10 7.44
CA HIS A 99 14.06 7.56 7.59
C HIS A 99 14.50 7.94 9.01
N LEU A 100 14.01 7.23 10.03
CA LEU A 100 14.46 7.40 11.42
C LEU A 100 15.94 7.05 11.58
N SER A 101 16.40 5.92 11.02
CA SER A 101 17.80 5.50 11.12
C SER A 101 18.76 6.43 10.38
N ASN A 102 18.31 7.01 9.27
CA ASN A 102 19.11 7.93 8.46
C ASN A 102 19.11 9.38 9.00
N LEU A 103 18.38 9.66 10.09
CA LEU A 103 18.16 11.01 10.61
C LEU A 103 17.62 11.96 9.52
N ASP A 104 16.76 11.43 8.65
CA ASP A 104 16.08 12.22 7.62
C ASP A 104 15.15 13.27 8.26
N PRO A 105 14.79 14.35 7.52
CA PRO A 105 13.83 15.33 8.00
C PRO A 105 12.51 14.68 8.47
N TRP A 106 11.93 15.20 9.55
CA TRP A 106 10.67 14.72 10.12
C TRP A 106 9.53 14.65 9.11
N SER A 107 9.55 15.48 8.06
CA SER A 107 8.57 15.43 6.97
C SER A 107 8.54 14.08 6.25
N LYS A 108 9.69 13.41 6.05
CA LYS A 108 9.75 12.09 5.42
C LYS A 108 9.28 10.98 6.36
N VAL A 109 9.70 11.05 7.63
CA VAL A 109 9.26 10.11 8.67
C VAL A 109 7.74 10.17 8.84
N ALA A 110 7.20 11.39 9.00
CA ALA A 110 5.76 11.62 9.15
C ALA A 110 5.00 11.12 7.92
N TYR A 111 5.49 11.38 6.71
CA TYR A 111 4.85 10.92 5.49
C TYR A 111 4.67 9.39 5.43
N SER A 112 5.73 8.63 5.69
CA SER A 112 5.66 7.15 5.73
C SER A 112 4.74 6.66 6.84
N MET A 113 4.78 7.31 8.01
CA MET A 113 3.94 6.96 9.15
C MET A 113 2.45 7.24 8.90
N GLU A 114 2.11 8.40 8.36
CA GLU A 114 0.74 8.79 8.03
C GLU A 114 0.12 7.83 7.02
N LEU A 115 0.85 7.50 5.94
CA LEU A 115 0.37 6.55 4.94
C LEU A 115 0.20 5.14 5.50
N MET A 116 1.08 4.69 6.39
CA MET A 116 0.91 3.43 7.10
C MET A 116 -0.42 3.40 7.85
N PHE A 117 -0.76 4.45 8.60
CA PHE A 117 -2.04 4.53 9.32
C PHE A 117 -3.25 4.63 8.39
N VAL A 118 -3.13 5.34 7.26
CA VAL A 118 -4.18 5.37 6.22
C VAL A 118 -4.46 3.97 5.69
N PHE A 119 -3.42 3.18 5.38
CA PHE A 119 -3.60 1.81 4.91
C PHE A 119 -4.20 0.88 5.98
N ILE A 120 -3.81 1.04 7.24
CA ILE A 120 -4.43 0.31 8.36
C ILE A 120 -5.91 0.69 8.51
N GLY A 121 -6.24 1.98 8.40
CA GLY A 121 -7.62 2.46 8.43
C GLY A 121 -8.45 1.89 7.28
N LEU A 122 -7.90 1.83 6.07
CA LEU A 122 -8.53 1.19 4.91
C LEU A 122 -8.69 -0.32 5.11
N PHE A 123 -7.75 -0.98 5.79
CA PHE A 123 -7.83 -2.41 6.07
C PHE A 123 -9.05 -2.73 6.94
N LEU A 124 -9.30 -1.88 7.95
CA LEU A 124 -10.45 -1.99 8.84
C LEU A 124 -11.76 -1.62 8.12
N THR A 125 -11.74 -0.59 7.27
CA THR A 125 -12.94 -0.11 6.56
C THR A 125 -13.38 -1.06 5.45
N GLY A 126 -12.43 -1.75 4.81
CA GLY A 126 -12.69 -2.65 3.70
C GLY A 126 -12.79 -1.97 2.33
N PRO A 127 -12.97 -2.76 1.26
CA PRO A 127 -12.77 -2.29 -0.13
C PRO A 127 -13.95 -1.51 -0.73
N GLY A 128 -15.10 -1.47 -0.04
CA GLY A 128 -16.35 -0.89 -0.54
C GLY A 128 -17.02 -1.69 -1.68
N ARG A 129 -18.23 -1.26 -2.07
CA ARG A 129 -19.07 -1.95 -3.09
C ARG A 129 -18.44 -1.98 -4.49
N PHE A 130 -17.62 -0.99 -4.82
CA PHE A 130 -16.99 -0.82 -6.14
C PHE A 130 -15.66 -1.59 -6.23
N SER A 131 -15.55 -2.72 -5.55
CA SER A 131 -14.38 -3.58 -5.58
C SER A 131 -14.63 -4.85 -6.38
N LEU A 132 -13.59 -5.36 -7.01
CA LEU A 132 -13.69 -6.63 -7.72
C LEU A 132 -13.95 -7.79 -6.75
N ASP A 133 -13.38 -7.76 -5.53
CA ASP A 133 -13.68 -8.73 -4.46
C ASP A 133 -15.19 -8.83 -4.20
N HIS A 134 -15.90 -7.69 -4.13
CA HIS A 134 -17.34 -7.67 -3.95
C HIS A 134 -18.11 -8.27 -5.14
N LYS A 135 -17.65 -8.00 -6.38
CA LYS A 135 -18.25 -8.55 -7.60
C LYS A 135 -18.07 -10.06 -7.71
N PHE A 136 -16.90 -10.59 -7.37
CA PHE A 136 -16.64 -12.02 -7.36
C PHE A 136 -17.46 -12.74 -6.29
N ARG A 137 -17.52 -12.20 -5.06
CA ARG A 137 -18.33 -12.80 -3.97
C ARG A 137 -19.82 -12.90 -4.32
N LYS A 138 -20.37 -11.92 -5.05
CA LYS A 138 -21.77 -11.93 -5.50
C LYS A 138 -22.03 -12.97 -6.60
N LYS A 139 -21.04 -13.23 -7.46
CA LYS A 139 -21.18 -14.19 -8.58
C LYS A 139 -21.20 -15.64 -8.07
N THR A 140 -20.37 -15.97 -7.08
CA THR A 140 -20.32 -17.32 -6.50
C THR A 140 -21.57 -17.69 -5.70
N GLY A 141 -22.23 -16.73 -5.06
CA GLY A 141 -23.50 -16.96 -4.35
C GLY A 141 -24.75 -16.97 -5.23
N SER A 142 -24.59 -16.74 -6.55
CA SER A 142 -25.69 -16.68 -7.53
C SER A 142 -25.73 -17.88 -8.47
N SER A 143 -24.72 -18.76 -8.46
CA SER A 143 -24.73 -20.00 -9.26
C SER A 143 -25.34 -21.21 -8.52
N ASP A 144 -25.76 -21.03 -7.27
CA ASP A 144 -26.37 -22.08 -6.43
C ASP A 144 -27.89 -21.89 -6.26
N LYS A 145 -28.57 -21.24 -7.22
CA LYS A 145 -30.03 -21.13 -7.29
C LYS A 145 -30.56 -21.45 -8.67
#